data_AF-A0A3C2CI48-F1
#
_entry.id   AF-A0A3C2CI48-F1
#
_cell.length_a   1.000
_cell.length_b   1.000
_cell.length_c   1.000
_cell.angle_alpha   90.00
_cell.angle_beta   90.00
_cell.angle_gamma   90.00
#
_symmetry.space_group_name_H-M   'P 1'
#
loop_
_entity.id
_entity.type
_entity.pdbx_description
1 polymer ?
#
loop_
_entity_poly.entity_id
_entity_poly.type
_entity_poly.pdbx_seq_one_letter_code
_entity_poly.pdbx_strand_id
1 'polypeptide(L)'
;MSAPKEDTKRPKKIRAPGKTLETRENQLIALSVDLAEQQLSAGTASSQVITHFLKLGSTKERLEKEKLIEENKLLRAKTNSLESAKRIEELYVRAITAMRNYGGQSDEGVNDDVDE
;
A
#
# COMPACT_ATOMS: atom_id res chain seq x y z
N MET A 1 -30.97 38.82 -29.05
CA MET A 1 -30.72 38.63 -27.60
C MET A 1 -30.98 37.17 -27.29
N SER A 2 -29.93 36.36 -27.15
CA SER A 2 -30.07 34.93 -26.83
C SER A 2 -30.29 34.76 -25.33
N ALA A 3 -31.38 34.09 -24.97
CA ALA A 3 -31.73 33.76 -23.60
C ALA A 3 -30.62 32.94 -22.90
N PRO A 4 -30.44 33.08 -21.58
CA PRO A 4 -29.46 32.29 -20.85
C PRO A 4 -29.93 30.83 -20.78
N LYS A 5 -29.02 29.90 -21.07
CA LYS A 5 -29.30 28.47 -20.93
C LYS A 5 -29.44 28.14 -19.44
N GLU A 6 -30.62 27.68 -19.04
CA GLU A 6 -30.86 27.08 -17.72
C GLU A 6 -29.88 25.91 -17.50
N ASP A 7 -29.11 26.00 -16.43
CA ASP A 7 -28.21 24.95 -15.97
C ASP A 7 -29.05 23.80 -15.40
N THR A 8 -29.54 22.93 -16.27
CA THR A 8 -30.30 21.73 -15.86
C THR A 8 -29.38 20.83 -15.03
N LYS A 9 -29.50 20.90 -13.70
CA LYS A 9 -28.84 19.97 -12.76
C LYS A 9 -29.22 18.54 -13.15
N ARG A 10 -28.30 17.84 -13.82
CA ARG A 10 -28.48 16.43 -14.18
C ARG A 10 -28.70 15.63 -12.89
N PRO A 11 -29.70 14.73 -12.84
CA PRO A 11 -29.96 13.96 -11.64
C PRO A 11 -28.71 13.15 -11.29
N LYS A 12 -28.18 13.33 -10.07
CA LYS A 12 -27.05 12.54 -9.56
C LYS A 12 -27.46 11.07 -9.62
N LYS A 13 -26.87 10.31 -10.55
CA LYS A 13 -27.10 8.88 -10.73
C LYS A 13 -26.79 8.19 -9.39
N ILE A 14 -27.81 7.61 -8.74
CA ILE A 14 -27.64 6.89 -7.47
C ILE A 14 -26.70 5.72 -7.75
N ARG A 15 -25.48 5.81 -7.22
CA ARG A 15 -24.48 4.75 -7.38
C ARG A 15 -24.88 3.57 -6.50
N ALA A 16 -24.94 2.38 -7.09
CA ALA A 16 -25.18 1.15 -6.35
C ALA A 16 -24.15 1.01 -5.21
N PRO A 17 -24.54 0.46 -4.05
CA PRO A 17 -23.63 0.30 -2.91
C PRO A 17 -22.44 -0.59 -3.26
N GLY A 18 -21.28 -0.29 -2.66
CA GLY A 18 -20.07 -1.09 -2.79
C GLY A 18 -20.30 -2.57 -2.44
N LYS A 19 -19.76 -3.47 -3.26
CA LYS A 19 -19.91 -4.92 -3.09
C LYS A 19 -18.98 -5.52 -2.04
N THR A 20 -17.95 -4.78 -1.63
CA THR A 20 -17.01 -5.15 -0.56
C THR A 20 -17.02 -4.07 0.54
N LEU A 21 -16.55 -4.42 1.74
CA LEU A 21 -16.44 -3.49 2.86
C LEU A 21 -15.58 -2.26 2.50
N GLU A 22 -14.39 -2.47 1.94
CA GLU A 22 -13.50 -1.39 1.50
C GLU A 22 -14.14 -0.49 0.45
N THR A 23 -14.87 -1.07 -0.53
CA THR A 23 -15.55 -0.28 -1.56
C THR A 23 -16.65 0.57 -0.93
N ARG A 24 -17.36 0.04 0.07
CA ARG A 24 -18.40 0.76 0.79
C ARG A 24 -17.83 1.89 1.65
N GLU A 25 -16.71 1.68 2.32
CA GLU A 25 -16.00 2.73 3.06
C GLU A 25 -15.56 3.86 2.14
N ASN A 26 -14.92 3.54 1.01
CA ASN A 26 -14.51 4.52 0.01
C ASN A 26 -15.70 5.31 -0.55
N GLN A 27 -16.86 4.68 -0.72
CA GLN A 27 -18.08 5.35 -1.14
C GLN A 27 -18.57 6.36 -0.08
N LEU A 28 -18.54 5.99 1.21
CA LEU A 28 -18.91 6.90 2.30
C LEU A 28 -17.94 8.08 2.42
N ILE A 29 -16.64 7.82 2.25
CA ILE A 29 -15.61 8.88 2.24
C ILE A 29 -15.88 9.86 1.10
N ALA A 30 -16.13 9.37 -0.12
CA ALA A 30 -16.43 10.22 -1.27
C ALA A 30 -17.67 11.10 -1.03
N LEU A 31 -18.75 10.53 -0.50
CA LEU A 31 -19.96 11.30 -0.15
C LEU A 31 -19.70 12.37 0.91
N SER A 32 -18.84 12.05 1.89
CA SER A 32 -18.45 12.98 2.95
C SER A 32 -17.62 14.15 2.41
N VAL A 33 -16.71 13.88 1.46
CA VAL A 33 -15.91 14.91 0.78
C VAL A 33 -16.81 15.82 -0.06
N ASP A 34 -17.73 15.27 -0.86
CA ASP A 34 -18.68 16.05 -1.66
C ASP A 34 -19.55 16.98 -0.81
N LEU A 35 -19.95 16.51 0.39
CA LEU A 35 -20.75 17.31 1.32
C LEU A 35 -19.90 18.40 1.97
N ALA A 36 -18.68 18.07 2.39
CA ALA A 36 -17.75 19.03 2.98
C ALA A 36 -17.39 20.14 1.99
N GLU A 37 -17.15 19.81 0.72
CA GLU A 37 -16.92 20.79 -0.35
C GLU A 37 -18.08 21.77 -0.47
N GLN A 38 -19.31 21.25 -0.55
CA GLN A 38 -20.52 22.09 -0.61
C GLN A 38 -20.65 23.01 0.61
N GLN A 39 -20.39 22.50 1.82
CA GLN A 39 -20.44 23.29 3.05
C GLN A 39 -19.35 24.36 3.12
N LEU A 40 -18.14 24.04 2.67
CA LEU A 40 -17.02 24.98 2.62
C LEU A 40 -17.29 26.11 1.62
N SER A 41 -17.77 25.80 0.42
CA SER A 41 -18.15 26.81 -0.58
C SER A 41 -19.32 27.68 -0.12
N ALA A 42 -20.28 27.10 0.60
CA ALA A 42 -21.43 27.83 1.14
C ALA A 42 -21.11 28.62 2.43
N GLY A 43 -19.92 28.45 3.03
CA GLY A 43 -19.56 29.07 4.31
C GLY A 43 -20.31 28.50 5.53
N THR A 44 -20.93 27.32 5.40
CA THR A 44 -21.70 26.65 6.46
C THR A 44 -20.97 25.47 7.09
N ALA A 45 -19.72 25.24 6.70
CA ALA A 45 -18.89 24.18 7.26
C ALA A 45 -18.65 24.38 8.76
N SER A 46 -18.71 23.27 9.51
CA SER A 46 -18.35 23.29 10.92
C SER A 46 -16.85 23.52 11.11
N SER A 47 -16.47 24.02 12.29
CA SER A 47 -15.06 24.22 12.67
C SER A 47 -14.21 22.94 12.57
N GLN A 48 -14.82 21.78 12.83
CA GLN A 48 -14.15 20.48 12.70
C GLN A 48 -13.85 20.13 11.25
N VAL A 49 -14.79 20.37 10.33
CA VAL A 49 -14.59 20.16 8.88
C VAL A 49 -13.46 21.06 8.39
N ILE A 50 -13.52 22.35 8.72
CA ILE A 50 -12.50 23.33 8.34
C ILE A 50 -11.12 22.91 8.87
N THR A 51 -11.04 22.57 10.15
CA THR A 51 -9.78 22.14 10.79
C THR A 51 -9.20 20.88 10.15
N HIS A 52 -10.05 19.89 9.84
CA HIS A 52 -9.61 18.65 9.20
C HIS A 52 -8.95 18.92 7.84
N PHE A 53 -9.59 19.72 6.97
CA PHE A 53 -9.05 20.04 5.66
C PHE A 53 -7.82 20.96 5.71
N LEU A 54 -7.76 21.89 6.68
CA LEU A 54 -6.55 22.69 6.90
C LEU A 54 -5.35 21.85 7.32
N LYS A 55 -5.57 20.83 8.19
CA LYS A 55 -4.53 19.88 8.57
C LYS A 55 -4.08 19.04 7.38
N LEU A 56 -5.03 18.54 6.59
CA LEU A 56 -4.75 17.72 5.40
C LEU A 56 -3.89 18.47 4.37
N GLY A 57 -4.11 19.78 4.20
CA GLY A 57 -3.31 20.64 3.32
C GLY A 57 -2.02 21.19 3.93
N SER A 58 -1.73 20.90 5.20
CA SER A 58 -0.57 21.47 5.89
C SER A 58 0.74 20.90 5.36
N THR A 59 1.80 21.70 5.42
CA THR A 59 3.16 21.28 5.04
C THR A 59 3.64 20.09 5.87
N LYS A 60 3.26 20.05 7.15
CA LYS A 60 3.56 18.96 8.07
C LYS A 60 2.98 17.63 7.57
N GLU A 61 1.69 17.60 7.24
CA GLU A 61 1.02 16.38 6.76
C GLU A 61 1.64 15.87 5.45
N ARG A 62 2.00 16.79 4.55
CA ARG A 62 2.69 16.44 3.30
C ARG A 62 4.04 15.78 3.55
N LEU A 63 4.86 16.34 4.45
CA LEU A 63 6.17 15.80 4.82
C LEU A 63 6.04 14.47 5.58
N GLU A 64 5.05 14.32 6.44
CA GLU A 64 4.77 13.06 7.14
C GLU A 64 4.37 11.96 6.16
N LYS A 65 3.51 12.28 5.19
CA LYS A 65 3.15 11.35 4.11
C LYS A 65 4.36 10.95 3.26
N GLU A 66 5.21 11.91 2.91
CA GLU A 66 6.43 11.66 2.14
C GLU A 66 7.41 10.76 2.92
N LYS A 67 7.60 11.03 4.21
CA LYS A 67 8.38 10.18 5.12
C LYS A 67 7.84 8.74 5.15
N LEU A 68 6.52 8.57 5.31
CA LEU A 68 5.90 7.24 5.33
C LEU A 68 6.08 6.48 3.99
N ILE A 69 6.04 7.19 2.86
CA ILE A 69 6.31 6.60 1.54
C ILE A 69 7.76 6.10 1.46
N GLU A 70 8.73 6.91 1.87
CA GLU A 70 10.14 6.53 1.87
C GLU A 70 10.45 5.39 2.85
N GLU A 71 9.85 5.41 4.03
CA GLU A 71 9.94 4.30 5.00
C GLU A 71 9.39 3.01 4.40
N ASN A 72 8.25 3.05 3.69
CA ASN A 72 7.70 1.87 3.03
C ASN A 72 8.62 1.34 1.92
N LYS A 73 9.24 2.23 1.13
CA LYS A 73 10.23 1.87 0.11
C LYS A 73 11.45 1.21 0.74
N LEU A 74 11.98 1.77 1.82
CA LEU A 74 13.11 1.20 2.55
C LEU A 74 12.78 -0.19 3.09
N LEU A 75 11.61 -0.36 3.70
CA LEU A 75 11.15 -1.65 4.21
C LEU A 75 11.05 -2.69 3.09
N ARG A 76 10.46 -2.35 1.94
CA ARG A 76 10.41 -3.24 0.77
C ARG A 76 11.80 -3.61 0.26
N ALA A 77 12.71 -2.64 0.16
CA ALA A 77 14.09 -2.90 -0.26
C ALA A 77 14.82 -3.85 0.73
N LYS A 78 14.61 -3.67 2.03
CA LYS A 78 15.14 -4.58 3.07
C LYS A 78 14.55 -5.99 2.92
N THR A 79 13.23 -6.13 2.76
CA THR A 79 12.59 -7.42 2.52
C THR A 79 13.18 -8.12 1.30
N ASN A 80 13.31 -7.41 0.17
CA ASN A 80 13.87 -7.96 -1.06
C ASN A 80 15.34 -8.37 -0.90
N SER A 81 16.14 -7.60 -0.14
CA SER A 81 17.53 -7.93 0.17
C SER A 81 17.63 -9.22 0.98
N LEU A 82 16.82 -9.35 2.03
CA LEU A 82 16.77 -10.55 2.87
C LEU A 82 16.32 -11.79 2.08
N GLU A 83 15.30 -11.67 1.24
CA GLU A 83 14.87 -12.75 0.36
C GLU A 83 15.96 -13.15 -0.65
N SER A 84 16.69 -12.17 -1.18
CA SER A 84 17.76 -12.42 -2.14
C SER A 84 18.95 -13.10 -1.49
N ALA A 85 19.31 -12.71 -0.26
CA ALA A 85 20.32 -13.40 0.53
C ALA A 85 19.95 -14.87 0.76
N LYS A 86 18.70 -15.15 1.14
CA LYS A 86 18.19 -16.52 1.30
C LYS A 86 18.28 -17.32 -0.02
N ARG A 87 17.87 -16.73 -1.15
CA ARG A 87 17.98 -17.38 -2.47
C ARG A 87 19.43 -17.70 -2.84
N ILE A 88 20.37 -16.80 -2.55
CA ILE A 88 21.79 -17.00 -2.82
C ILE A 88 22.34 -18.14 -1.94
N GLU A 89 22.00 -18.17 -0.67
CA GLU A 89 22.36 -19.27 0.25
C GLU A 89 21.86 -20.63 -0.28
N GLU A 90 20.59 -20.71 -0.69
CA GLU A 90 20.03 -21.94 -1.30
C GLU A 90 20.78 -22.36 -2.57
N LEU A 91 21.16 -21.41 -3.43
CA LEU A 91 21.93 -21.69 -4.64
C LEU A 91 23.34 -22.20 -4.31
N TYR A 92 24.02 -21.62 -3.33
CA TYR A 92 25.33 -22.10 -2.88
C TYR A 92 25.27 -23.50 -2.32
N VAL A 93 24.29 -23.80 -1.45
CA VAL A 93 24.07 -25.15 -0.92
C VAL A 93 23.86 -26.14 -2.07
N ARG A 94 22.96 -25.82 -3.01
CA ARG A 94 22.70 -26.69 -4.18
C ARG A 94 23.96 -26.90 -5.03
N ALA A 95 24.75 -25.85 -5.27
CA ALA A 95 25.97 -25.94 -6.06
C ALA A 95 27.03 -26.84 -5.37
N ILE A 96 27.24 -26.66 -4.06
CA ILE A 96 28.17 -27.49 -3.28
C ILE A 96 27.72 -28.96 -3.28
N THR A 97 26.43 -29.22 -3.05
CA THR A 97 25.87 -30.58 -3.12
C THR A 97 26.06 -31.20 -4.50
N ALA A 98 25.80 -30.45 -5.58
CA ALA A 98 25.98 -30.94 -6.95
C ALA A 98 27.46 -31.27 -7.25
N MET A 99 28.41 -30.44 -6.78
CA MET A 99 29.85 -30.70 -6.94
C MET A 99 30.31 -31.93 -6.15
N ARG A 100 29.82 -32.12 -4.92
CA ARG A 100 30.12 -33.32 -4.11
C ARG A 100 29.61 -34.60 -4.79
N ASN A 101 28.36 -34.57 -5.26
CA ASN A 101 27.76 -35.70 -5.97
C ASN A 101 28.49 -36.04 -7.27
N TYR A 102 28.95 -35.02 -8.01
CA TYR A 102 29.73 -35.22 -9.23
C TYR A 102 31.15 -35.73 -8.96
N GLY A 103 31.77 -35.32 -7.85
CA GLY A 103 33.10 -35.77 -7.43
C GLY A 103 33.17 -37.22 -6.96
N GLY A 104 32.08 -37.99 -7.03
CA GLY A 104 32.03 -39.39 -6.61
C GLY A 104 31.99 -39.60 -5.09
N GLN A 105 31.84 -38.53 -4.32
CA GLN A 105 31.64 -38.60 -2.88
C GLN A 105 30.14 -38.61 -2.61
N SER A 106 29.50 -39.75 -2.89
CA SER A 106 28.15 -40.02 -2.40
C SER A 106 28.20 -40.01 -0.88
N ASP A 107 27.19 -39.40 -0.28
CA ASP A 107 26.92 -39.36 1.16
C ASP A 107 26.55 -40.78 1.66
N GLU A 108 27.49 -41.71 1.53
CA GLU A 108 27.46 -43.04 2.15
C GLU A 108 28.59 -43.03 3.17
N GLY A 109 28.25 -42.82 4.45
CA GLY A 109 29.17 -43.17 5.54
C GLY A 109 29.51 -42.06 6.55
N VAL A 110 28.58 -41.17 6.89
CA VAL A 110 28.60 -40.63 8.26
C VAL A 110 27.71 -41.53 9.12
N ASN A 111 28.17 -42.76 9.34
CA ASN A 111 27.79 -43.52 10.52
C ASN A 111 28.65 -43.00 11.66
N ASP A 112 27.95 -42.52 12.68
CA ASP A 112 28.44 -41.98 13.93
C ASP A 112 28.95 -43.14 14.80
N ASP A 113 30.05 -43.78 14.39
CA ASP A 113 30.77 -44.72 15.26
C ASP A 113 31.93 -43.96 15.93
N VAL A 114 31.55 -43.20 16.96
CA VAL A 114 32.48 -42.76 18.01
C VAL A 114 32.55 -43.89 19.02
N ASP A 115 33.47 -44.83 18.81
CA ASP A 115 33.91 -45.76 19.84
C ASP A 115 35.41 -45.54 20.15
N GLU A 116 35.66 -45.49 21.48
CA GLU A 116 36.92 -45.31 22.25
C GLU A 116 37.53 -43.90 22.42
#